data_AF-A0A2D6EJZ7-F1
#
_entry.id   AF-A0A2D6EJZ7-F1
#
_cell.length_a   1.000
_cell.length_b   1.000
_cell.length_c   1.000
_cell.angle_alpha   90.00
_cell.angle_beta   90.00
_cell.angle_gamma   90.00
#
_symmetry.space_group_name_H-M   'P 1'
#
loop_
_entity.id
_entity.type
_entity.pdbx_description
1 polymer ?
#
loop_
_entity_poly.entity_id
_entity_poly.type
_entity_poly.pdbx_seq_one_letter_code
_entity_poly.pdbx_strand_id
1 'polypeptide(L)'
;MFSDKLFDHKYDIDELIEAFCSGHISSVWVLNTRNAEITPLPSNDDVEDGGDNNHLHIIESLPPSFMDELTQNYKFSKLGEETQKEVVSIINNCTNVHDLLKHAYDNDAGSYIIKTLKAACLDWLDMRNLIPPSMRHTSDMSMFDSLSGTDGQKHKIKISIK
;
A
#
# COMPACT_ATOMS: atom_id res chain seq x y z
N MET A 1 -14.50 -15.25 0.84
CA MET A 1 -14.55 -15.49 2.29
C MET A 1 -13.56 -14.51 2.91
N PHE A 2 -13.99 -13.61 3.79
CA PHE A 2 -13.07 -12.67 4.44
C PHE A 2 -12.27 -13.44 5.49
N SER A 3 -10.94 -13.29 5.51
CA SER A 3 -10.14 -13.92 6.55
C SER A 3 -10.01 -12.96 7.73
N ASP A 4 -10.63 -13.30 8.84
CA ASP A 4 -10.49 -12.56 10.10
C ASP A 4 -9.03 -12.45 10.55
N LYS A 5 -8.17 -13.37 10.08
CA LYS A 5 -6.74 -13.43 10.41
C LYS A 5 -5.89 -12.34 9.74
N LEU A 6 -6.37 -11.72 8.67
CA LEU A 6 -5.62 -10.66 7.96
C LEU A 6 -5.62 -9.35 8.75
N PHE A 7 -6.56 -9.21 9.69
CA PHE A 7 -6.79 -7.97 10.44
C PHE A 7 -6.92 -8.16 11.96
N ASP A 8 -6.88 -9.40 12.44
CA ASP A 8 -6.38 -9.65 13.79
C ASP A 8 -4.95 -9.11 13.88
N HIS A 9 -4.53 -8.67 15.08
CA HIS A 9 -3.21 -8.09 15.42
C HIS A 9 -1.97 -8.93 15.02
N LYS A 10 -2.15 -10.00 14.24
CA LYS A 10 -1.14 -10.86 13.66
C LYS A 10 -0.52 -10.30 12.37
N TYR A 11 -1.22 -9.42 11.65
CA TYR A 11 -0.68 -8.71 10.47
C TYR A 11 -0.64 -7.22 10.69
N ASP A 12 0.54 -6.62 10.51
CA ASP A 12 0.64 -5.19 10.24
C ASP A 12 0.53 -4.98 8.73
N ILE A 13 -0.19 -3.95 8.30
CA ILE A 13 -0.21 -3.54 6.89
C ILE A 13 1.20 -3.26 6.36
N ASP A 14 2.14 -2.99 7.27
CA ASP A 14 3.55 -2.83 6.99
C ASP A 14 4.21 -4.06 6.36
N GLU A 15 3.72 -5.29 6.66
CA GLU A 15 4.22 -6.51 6.01
C GLU A 15 3.77 -6.61 4.55
N LEU A 16 2.61 -6.05 4.20
CA LEU A 16 2.18 -5.94 2.79
C LEU A 16 3.03 -4.91 2.05
N ILE A 17 3.42 -3.82 2.70
CA ILE A 17 4.21 -2.76 2.04
C ILE A 17 5.50 -3.31 1.44
N GLU A 18 6.19 -4.23 2.13
CA GLU A 18 7.40 -4.85 1.60
C GLU A 18 7.12 -5.65 0.31
N ALA A 19 6.05 -6.44 0.28
CA ALA A 19 5.64 -7.19 -0.90
C ALA A 19 5.30 -6.27 -2.09
N PHE A 20 4.55 -5.19 -1.83
CA PHE A 20 4.18 -4.19 -2.84
C PHE A 20 5.39 -3.37 -3.33
N CYS A 21 6.38 -3.14 -2.48
CA CYS A 21 7.58 -2.41 -2.84
C CYS A 21 8.71 -3.32 -3.35
N SER A 22 8.49 -4.63 -3.47
CA SER A 22 9.60 -5.58 -3.69
C SER A 22 10.33 -5.41 -5.03
N GLY A 23 9.67 -4.92 -6.08
CA GLY A 23 10.25 -4.23 -7.24
C GLY A 23 11.31 -4.97 -8.09
N HIS A 24 11.81 -6.12 -7.65
CA HIS A 24 12.75 -6.97 -8.36
C HIS A 24 11.98 -7.98 -9.20
N ILE A 25 12.36 -8.04 -10.48
CA ILE A 25 11.76 -8.76 -11.63
C ILE A 25 11.59 -10.29 -11.44
N SER A 26 11.74 -10.83 -10.23
CA SER A 26 11.61 -12.26 -9.93
C SER A 26 10.83 -12.59 -8.65
N SER A 27 10.37 -11.59 -7.90
CA SER A 27 9.74 -11.80 -6.59
C SER A 27 8.26 -11.47 -6.68
N VAL A 28 7.49 -12.33 -7.35
CA VAL A 28 6.03 -12.33 -7.18
C VAL A 28 5.76 -12.69 -5.72
N TRP A 29 4.94 -11.93 -5.02
CA TRP A 29 4.56 -12.29 -3.64
C TRP A 29 3.17 -12.91 -3.64
N VAL A 30 2.92 -13.81 -2.70
CA VAL A 30 1.62 -14.44 -2.52
C VAL A 30 1.12 -14.16 -1.13
N LEU A 31 -0.10 -13.60 -1.07
CA LEU A 31 -0.89 -13.52 0.14
C LEU A 31 -1.81 -14.73 0.22
N ASN A 32 -1.55 -15.60 1.18
CA ASN A 32 -2.46 -16.68 1.54
C ASN A 32 -3.38 -16.22 2.67
N THR A 33 -4.65 -15.99 2.37
CA THR A 33 -5.63 -15.49 3.35
C THR A 33 -6.07 -16.59 4.33
N ARG A 34 -5.92 -17.88 4.03
CA ARG A 34 -6.36 -18.97 4.93
C ARG A 34 -5.51 -19.06 6.19
N ASN A 35 -4.20 -19.01 6.02
CA ASN A 35 -3.23 -19.00 7.11
C ASN A 35 -2.81 -17.58 7.52
N ALA A 36 -3.12 -16.59 6.68
CA ALA A 36 -2.58 -15.24 6.74
C ALA A 36 -1.05 -15.37 6.69
N GLU A 37 -0.53 -15.53 5.47
CA GLU A 37 0.90 -15.64 5.18
C GLU A 37 1.22 -14.83 3.94
N ILE A 38 2.29 -14.03 4.00
CA ILE A 38 2.85 -13.31 2.86
C ILE A 38 4.21 -13.95 2.57
N THR A 39 4.35 -14.60 1.42
CA THR A 39 5.59 -15.28 1.03
C THR A 39 6.05 -14.84 -0.35
N PRO A 40 7.37 -14.74 -0.57
CA PRO A 40 7.89 -14.62 -1.92
C PRO A 40 7.65 -15.95 -2.65
N LEU A 41 7.08 -15.89 -3.85
CA LEU A 41 6.85 -17.05 -4.69
C LEU A 41 8.20 -17.56 -5.20
N PRO A 42 8.63 -18.78 -4.83
CA PRO A 42 9.81 -19.37 -5.44
C PRO A 42 9.53 -19.62 -6.92
N SER A 43 10.52 -19.41 -7.78
CA SER A 43 10.38 -19.40 -9.25
C SER A 43 9.89 -20.72 -9.89
N ASN A 44 9.61 -21.76 -9.10
CA ASN A 44 9.20 -23.09 -9.54
C ASN A 44 7.81 -23.51 -9.03
N ASP A 45 7.10 -22.66 -8.28
CA ASP A 45 5.75 -22.98 -7.79
C ASP A 45 4.69 -22.46 -8.76
N ASP A 46 3.86 -23.38 -9.28
CA ASP A 46 2.65 -23.04 -10.04
C ASP A 46 1.56 -22.57 -9.06
N VAL A 47 1.62 -21.30 -8.65
CA VAL A 47 0.56 -20.65 -7.88
C VAL A 47 -0.34 -19.84 -8.81
N GLU A 48 -1.63 -20.15 -8.77
CA GLU A 48 -2.67 -19.39 -9.47
C GLU A 48 -3.32 -18.38 -8.53
N ASP A 49 -3.54 -17.16 -9.02
CA ASP A 49 -4.33 -16.14 -8.32
C ASP A 49 -5.78 -16.62 -8.17
N GLY A 50 -6.31 -16.60 -6.95
CA GLY A 50 -7.58 -17.23 -6.60
C GLY A 50 -7.50 -18.73 -6.29
N GLY A 51 -6.29 -19.31 -6.29
CA GLY A 51 -6.03 -20.68 -5.90
C GLY A 51 -6.40 -20.98 -4.43
N ASP A 52 -6.37 -22.26 -4.07
CA ASP A 52 -6.75 -22.78 -2.75
C ASP A 52 -8.14 -22.30 -2.28
N ASN A 53 -9.19 -22.48 -3.09
CA ASN A 53 -10.54 -21.97 -2.81
C ASN A 53 -10.59 -20.45 -2.59
N ASN A 54 -9.93 -19.68 -3.46
CA ASN A 54 -9.87 -18.22 -3.40
C ASN A 54 -9.18 -17.70 -2.12
N HIS A 55 -8.13 -18.40 -1.69
CA HIS A 55 -7.29 -17.98 -0.57
C HIS A 55 -5.90 -17.51 -0.99
N LEU A 56 -5.38 -17.91 -2.14
CA LEU A 56 -4.10 -17.42 -2.67
C LEU A 56 -4.34 -16.18 -3.52
N HIS A 57 -3.61 -15.10 -3.22
CA HIS A 57 -3.67 -13.86 -3.98
C HIS A 57 -2.27 -13.41 -4.37
N ILE A 58 -2.04 -13.28 -5.68
CA ILE A 58 -0.77 -12.79 -6.20
C ILE A 58 -0.69 -11.27 -6.00
N ILE A 59 0.31 -10.83 -5.24
CA ILE A 59 0.67 -9.42 -5.05
C ILE A 59 1.65 -9.03 -6.15
N GLU A 60 1.19 -8.15 -7.02
CA GLU A 60 2.05 -7.45 -7.97
C GLU A 60 2.66 -6.23 -7.30
N SER A 61 3.97 -6.02 -7.52
CA SER A 61 4.63 -4.83 -7.00
C SER A 61 4.02 -3.56 -7.61
N LEU A 62 4.04 -2.48 -6.84
CA LEU A 62 3.66 -1.16 -7.31
C LEU A 62 4.52 -0.77 -8.51
N PRO A 63 3.90 -0.20 -9.56
CA PRO A 63 4.62 0.21 -10.75
C PRO A 63 5.55 1.39 -10.44
N PRO A 64 6.61 1.62 -11.23
CA PRO A 64 7.46 2.81 -11.09
C PRO A 64 6.68 4.13 -11.11
N SER A 65 5.55 4.19 -11.82
CA SER A 65 4.66 5.36 -11.87
C SER A 65 4.07 5.74 -10.51
N PHE A 66 4.07 4.83 -9.53
CA PHE A 66 3.62 5.14 -8.18
C PHE A 66 4.43 6.29 -7.54
N MET A 67 5.72 6.42 -7.89
CA MET A 67 6.54 7.54 -7.42
C MET A 67 6.00 8.89 -7.91
N ASP A 68 5.49 8.96 -9.15
CA ASP A 68 4.86 10.17 -9.68
C ASP A 68 3.52 10.44 -8.99
N GLU A 69 2.75 9.38 -8.70
CA GLU A 69 1.45 9.46 -8.01
C GLU A 69 1.57 10.07 -6.61
N LEU A 70 2.71 9.91 -5.93
CA LEU A 70 2.99 10.59 -4.66
C LEU A 70 2.89 12.12 -4.77
N THR A 71 3.25 12.72 -5.91
CA THR A 71 3.15 14.18 -6.11
C THR A 71 1.81 14.62 -6.68
N GLN A 72 1.08 13.71 -7.33
CA GLN A 72 -0.24 13.97 -7.92
C GLN A 72 -1.38 13.79 -6.92
N ASN A 73 -1.12 13.11 -5.80
CA ASN A 73 -2.10 12.92 -4.74
C ASN A 73 -2.52 14.27 -4.13
N TYR A 74 -3.82 14.52 -4.00
CA TYR A 74 -4.32 15.77 -3.42
C TYR A 74 -3.78 16.05 -2.01
N LYS A 75 -3.43 15.01 -1.23
CA LYS A 75 -2.84 15.15 0.10
C LYS A 75 -1.44 15.78 0.04
N PHE A 76 -0.69 15.58 -1.05
CA PHE A 76 0.60 16.24 -1.28
C PHE A 76 0.46 17.76 -1.23
N SER A 77 -0.54 18.31 -1.92
CA SER A 77 -0.80 19.76 -1.95
C SER A 77 -1.20 20.35 -0.59
N LYS A 78 -1.60 19.50 0.37
CA LYS A 78 -1.94 19.91 1.74
C LYS A 78 -0.74 19.90 2.69
N LEU A 79 0.40 19.37 2.27
CA LEU A 79 1.63 19.37 3.07
C LEU A 79 2.24 20.78 3.13
N GLY A 80 3.04 21.05 4.16
CA GLY A 80 3.86 22.26 4.22
C GLY A 80 4.88 22.32 3.07
N GLU A 81 5.26 23.53 2.64
CA GLU A 81 6.16 23.72 1.49
C GLU A 81 7.52 22.99 1.67
N GLU A 82 8.06 23.00 2.89
CA GLU A 82 9.31 22.28 3.21
C GLU A 82 9.14 20.76 3.07
N THR A 83 8.05 20.21 3.60
CA THR A 83 7.71 18.79 3.48
C THR A 83 7.51 18.39 2.00
N GLN A 84 6.85 19.23 1.19
CA GLN A 84 6.68 18.97 -0.24
C GLN A 84 8.03 18.90 -0.96
N LYS A 85 8.95 19.83 -0.66
CA LYS A 85 10.31 19.82 -1.21
C LYS A 85 11.09 18.58 -0.79
N GLU A 86 10.95 18.15 0.47
CA GLU A 86 11.60 16.94 0.99
C GLU A 86 11.06 15.68 0.28
N VAL A 87 9.75 15.55 0.12
CA VAL A 87 9.14 14.43 -0.64
C VAL A 87 9.65 14.40 -2.08
N VAL A 88 9.68 15.53 -2.78
CA VAL A 88 10.21 15.61 -4.15
C VAL A 88 11.70 15.24 -4.20
N SER A 89 12.48 15.68 -3.21
CA SER A 89 13.89 15.31 -3.08
C SER A 89 14.06 13.80 -2.90
N ILE A 90 13.26 13.17 -2.03
CA ILE A 90 13.28 11.71 -1.82
C ILE A 90 12.96 10.99 -3.13
N ILE A 91 11.88 11.37 -3.82
CA ILE A 91 11.47 10.76 -5.09
C ILE A 91 12.59 10.83 -6.13
N ASN A 92 13.24 12.00 -6.28
CA ASN A 92 14.32 12.19 -7.25
C ASN A 92 15.59 11.38 -6.92
N ASN A 93 15.77 10.95 -5.67
CA ASN A 93 16.91 10.13 -5.24
C ASN A 93 16.60 8.62 -5.22
N CYS A 94 15.34 8.23 -5.41
CA CYS A 94 14.92 6.84 -5.48
C CYS A 94 15.01 6.31 -6.91
N THR A 95 15.52 5.10 -7.09
CA THR A 95 15.58 4.43 -8.40
C THR A 95 14.31 3.63 -8.67
N ASN A 96 13.65 3.14 -7.61
CA ASN A 96 12.43 2.37 -7.67
C ASN A 96 11.59 2.58 -6.39
N VAL A 97 10.39 1.98 -6.36
CA VAL A 97 9.46 2.08 -5.22
C VAL A 97 10.05 1.46 -3.94
N HIS A 98 10.92 0.44 -4.04
CA HIS A 98 11.59 -0.15 -2.89
C HIS A 98 12.46 0.85 -2.13
N ASP A 99 13.16 1.73 -2.86
CA ASP A 99 14.03 2.75 -2.26
C ASP A 99 13.26 3.73 -1.35
N LEU A 100 11.96 3.93 -1.59
CA LEU A 100 11.11 4.76 -0.73
C LEU A 100 11.06 4.25 0.72
N LEU A 101 11.22 2.94 0.94
CA LEU A 101 11.21 2.35 2.27
C LEU A 101 12.39 2.81 3.13
N LYS A 102 13.49 3.23 2.52
CA LYS A 102 14.66 3.78 3.23
C LYS A 102 14.38 5.15 3.86
N HIS A 103 13.36 5.84 3.36
CA HIS A 103 12.91 7.14 3.82
C HIS A 103 11.54 7.07 4.51
N ALA A 104 10.95 5.88 4.56
CA ALA A 104 9.74 5.65 5.31
C ALA A 104 10.04 5.84 6.80
N TYR A 105 9.05 6.38 7.54
CA TYR A 105 9.11 6.60 8.99
C TYR A 105 9.96 7.80 9.47
N ASP A 106 10.71 8.45 8.59
CA ASP A 106 11.45 9.67 8.92
C ASP A 106 10.63 10.93 8.61
N ASN A 107 10.48 11.81 9.60
CA ASN A 107 9.93 13.15 9.45
C ASN A 107 8.49 13.17 8.86
N ASP A 108 7.99 14.36 8.51
CA ASP A 108 6.66 14.50 7.92
C ASP A 108 6.61 13.95 6.48
N ALA A 109 7.73 14.01 5.74
CA ALA A 109 7.83 13.49 4.38
C ALA A 109 7.76 11.95 4.35
N GLY A 110 8.52 11.27 5.21
CA GLY A 110 8.45 9.81 5.34
C GLY A 110 7.11 9.34 5.89
N SER A 111 6.52 10.10 6.82
CA SER A 111 5.14 9.87 7.30
C SER A 111 4.12 9.95 6.16
N TYR A 112 4.27 10.92 5.26
CA TYR A 112 3.42 11.04 4.07
C TYR A 112 3.60 9.84 3.11
N ILE A 113 4.85 9.48 2.81
CA ILE A 113 5.18 8.37 1.91
C ILE A 113 4.59 7.05 2.44
N ILE A 114 4.85 6.71 3.71
CA ILE A 114 4.37 5.44 4.28
C ILE A 114 2.85 5.39 4.34
N LYS A 115 2.18 6.50 4.65
CA LYS A 115 0.71 6.56 4.64
C LYS A 115 0.14 6.36 3.24
N THR A 116 0.82 6.86 2.22
CA THR A 116 0.39 6.70 0.82
C THR A 116 0.62 5.26 0.33
N LEU A 117 1.71 4.60 0.78
CA LEU A 117 1.93 3.17 0.54
C LEU A 117 0.88 2.30 1.23
N LYS A 118 0.57 2.57 2.52
CA LYS A 118 -0.52 1.91 3.24
C LYS A 118 -1.85 2.04 2.52
N ALA A 119 -2.15 3.25 2.02
CA ALA A 119 -3.34 3.50 1.22
C ALA A 119 -3.41 2.63 -0.04
N ALA A 120 -2.31 2.52 -0.79
CA ALA A 120 -2.26 1.65 -1.97
C ALA A 120 -2.49 0.17 -1.62
N CYS A 121 -1.91 -0.31 -0.52
CA CYS A 121 -2.15 -1.67 -0.03
C CYS A 121 -3.63 -1.90 0.33
N LEU A 122 -4.26 -0.95 1.03
CA LEU A 122 -5.68 -1.01 1.37
C LEU A 122 -6.57 -1.02 0.12
N ASP A 123 -6.28 -0.16 -0.86
CA ASP A 123 -7.05 -0.12 -2.10
C ASP A 123 -6.98 -1.46 -2.84
N TRP A 124 -5.80 -2.10 -2.89
CA TRP A 124 -5.66 -3.43 -3.48
C TRP A 124 -6.45 -4.51 -2.70
N LEU A 125 -6.40 -4.47 -1.36
CA LEU A 125 -7.20 -5.37 -0.52
C LEU A 125 -8.70 -5.17 -0.75
N ASP A 126 -9.17 -3.92 -0.88
CA ASP A 126 -10.58 -3.61 -1.13
C ASP A 126 -11.02 -4.08 -2.51
N MET A 127 -10.22 -3.84 -3.55
CA MET A 127 -10.48 -4.29 -4.92
C MET A 127 -10.64 -5.81 -5.00
N ARG A 128 -9.89 -6.56 -4.19
CA ARG A 128 -10.00 -8.03 -4.09
C ARG A 128 -11.04 -8.51 -3.09
N ASN A 129 -11.82 -7.60 -2.50
CA ASN A 129 -12.79 -7.90 -1.43
C ASN A 129 -12.16 -8.68 -0.26
N LEU A 130 -10.93 -8.33 0.12
CA LEU A 130 -10.21 -8.94 1.22
C LEU A 130 -10.45 -8.21 2.54
N ILE A 131 -10.86 -6.94 2.49
CA ILE A 131 -11.24 -6.17 3.68
C ILE A 131 -12.63 -6.62 4.19
N PRO A 132 -12.75 -7.11 5.43
CA PRO A 132 -14.01 -7.46 6.05
C PRO A 132 -15.00 -6.28 6.02
N PRO A 133 -16.31 -6.51 5.78
CA PRO A 133 -17.31 -5.45 5.79
C PRO A 133 -17.31 -4.61 7.07
N SER A 134 -17.03 -5.22 8.22
CA SER A 134 -16.90 -4.56 9.53
C SER A 134 -15.75 -3.55 9.60
N MET A 135 -14.75 -3.67 8.73
CA MET A 135 -13.58 -2.81 8.64
C MET A 135 -13.60 -1.84 7.46
N ARG A 136 -14.60 -1.92 6.58
CA ARG A 136 -14.73 -0.96 5.47
C ARG A 136 -14.95 0.48 5.95
N HIS A 137 -15.35 0.66 7.21
CA HIS A 137 -15.47 1.97 7.86
C HIS A 137 -14.15 2.50 8.43
N THR A 138 -13.17 1.64 8.74
CA THR A 138 -11.83 2.04 9.21
C THR A 138 -10.85 2.24 8.05
N SER A 139 -11.09 1.61 6.89
CA SER A 139 -10.41 1.92 5.62
C SER A 139 -10.95 3.19 4.94
N ASP A 140 -12.02 3.81 5.47
CA ASP A 140 -12.40 5.17 5.07
C ASP A 140 -11.21 6.06 5.47
N MET A 141 -10.46 6.53 4.47
CA MET A 141 -9.16 7.26 4.55
C MET A 141 -9.06 8.40 5.59
N SER A 142 -10.16 8.72 6.27
CA SER A 142 -10.27 9.57 7.45
C SER A 142 -9.32 9.24 8.61
N MET A 143 -8.87 7.99 8.77
CA MET A 143 -7.83 7.67 9.77
C MET A 143 -6.46 8.32 9.45
N PHE A 144 -6.23 8.70 8.18
CA PHE A 144 -5.04 9.43 7.75
C PHE A 144 -5.28 10.95 7.62
N ASP A 145 -6.49 11.45 7.92
CA ASP A 145 -6.84 12.88 7.84
C ASP A 145 -6.32 13.68 9.05
N SER A 146 -5.66 13.06 10.03
CA SER A 146 -5.07 13.76 11.19
C SER A 146 -3.93 14.72 10.82
N LEU A 147 -3.58 14.87 9.54
CA LEU A 147 -2.64 15.88 9.03
C LEU A 147 -3.32 17.09 8.38
N SER A 148 -4.66 17.18 8.36
CA SER A 148 -5.32 18.43 7.93
C SER A 148 -6.41 18.83 8.91
N GLY A 149 -6.21 19.99 9.54
CA GLY A 149 -7.32 20.73 10.13
C GLY A 149 -8.45 20.85 9.10
N THR A 150 -9.63 20.36 9.50
CA THR A 150 -10.96 20.69 8.96
C THR A 150 -11.04 21.05 7.47
N ASP A 151 -11.48 20.13 6.61
CA ASP A 151 -12.77 20.28 5.93
C ASP A 151 -13.13 18.99 5.18
N GLY A 152 -14.37 18.56 5.35
CA GLY A 152 -14.89 17.31 4.82
C GLY A 152 -15.28 17.46 3.35
N GLN A 153 -14.45 16.96 2.44
CA GLN A 153 -14.89 16.60 1.09
C GLN A 153 -14.27 15.27 0.67
N LYS A 154 -15.11 14.22 0.69
CA LYS A 154 -14.79 12.88 0.21
C LYS A 154 -14.59 12.91 -1.30
N HIS A 155 -13.34 12.90 -1.77
CA HIS A 155 -13.01 12.65 -3.17
C HIS A 155 -12.10 11.42 -3.25
N LYS A 156 -12.68 10.30 -3.72
CA LYS A 156 -11.97 9.04 -3.96
C LYS A 156 -11.11 9.20 -5.22
N ILE A 157 -9.79 9.23 -5.08
CA ILE A 157 -8.90 8.98 -6.22
C ILE A 157 -8.79 7.46 -6.34
N LYS A 158 -9.17 6.90 -7.49
CA LYS A 158 -8.85 5.50 -7.84
C LYS A 158 -7.36 5.44 -8.17
N ILE A 159 -6.57 4.81 -7.32
CA ILE A 159 -5.23 4.34 -7.71
C ILE A 159 -5.46 3.35 -8.86
N SER A 160 -4.98 3.70 -10.04
CA SER A 160 -5.14 2.85 -11.23
C SER A 160 -4.03 1.81 -11.23
N ILE A 161 -4.23 0.72 -10.50
CA ILE A 161 -3.46 -0.50 -10.70
C ILE A 161 -3.97 -1.12 -12.00
N LYS A 162 -3.13 -1.13 -13.04
CA LYS A 162 -3.45 -1.70 -14.36
C LYS A 162 -3.28 -3.21 -14.36
#